data_AF-A0ABD3PSI7-F1
#
_entry.id   AF-A0ABD3PSI7-F1
#
_cell.length_a   1.000
_cell.length_b   1.000
_cell.length_c   1.000
_cell.angle_alpha   90.00
_cell.angle_beta   90.00
_cell.angle_gamma   90.00
#
_symmetry.space_group_name_H-M   'P 1'
#
loop_
_entity.id
_entity.type
_entity.pdbx_description
1 polymer ?
#
loop_
_entity_poly.entity_id
_entity_poly.type
_entity_poly.pdbx_seq_one_letter_code
_entity_poly.pdbx_strand_id
1 'polypeptide(L)'
;MTPQEASFTNAFNANRPTLALFAKCSTKDELHVVRDAFFLGMASQLCTSEYEALRTSIIIDPSAFNSIASSLNTASGLESMITAARASEHWQPLIDALHTSAAAVGSDLDGIWMTLETGRLEWLGALNSAHQLKVLLKDALKTDASSTDKDDVDAKMVWMYAIALSIPQLSEVSQVWREVVNMEDKMNPLKNYNVELWDCRKNEWAQLDLGVQEVAERGGSSVNDAWNA
;
A
#
# COMPACT_ATOMS: atom_id res chain seq x y z
N MET A 1 4.88 31.76 -2.41
CA MET A 1 4.36 30.96 -1.29
C MET A 1 3.67 31.88 -0.31
N THR A 2 2.36 31.75 -0.15
CA THR A 2 1.58 32.51 0.83
C THR A 2 1.80 31.93 2.24
N PRO A 3 1.51 32.69 3.32
CA PRO A 3 1.58 32.15 4.68
C PRO A 3 0.70 30.91 4.87
N GLN A 4 -0.45 30.85 4.19
CA GLN A 4 -1.37 29.72 4.26
C GLN A 4 -0.80 28.47 3.57
N GLU A 5 -0.21 28.63 2.38
CA GLU A 5 0.51 27.55 1.67
C GLU A 5 1.69 27.03 2.50
N ALA A 6 2.42 27.91 3.18
CA ALA A 6 3.53 27.54 4.05
C ALA A 6 3.06 26.70 5.25
N SER A 7 2.01 27.15 5.96
CA SER A 7 1.44 26.40 7.08
C SER A 7 0.90 25.04 6.65
N PHE A 8 0.17 24.96 5.53
CA PHE A 8 -0.33 23.71 5.00
C PHE A 8 0.80 22.74 4.65
N THR A 9 1.82 23.22 3.95
CA THR A 9 3.00 22.43 3.56
C THR A 9 3.74 21.90 4.79
N ASN A 10 3.91 22.73 5.82
CA ASN A 10 4.55 22.33 7.07
C ASN A 10 3.73 21.24 7.80
N ALA A 11 2.40 21.41 7.89
CA ALA A 11 1.52 20.42 8.49
C ALA A 11 1.53 19.10 7.71
N PHE A 12 1.49 19.15 6.38
CA PHE A 12 1.59 17.97 5.52
C PHE A 12 2.91 17.23 5.75
N ASN A 13 4.04 17.96 5.71
CA ASN A 13 5.37 17.38 5.90
C ASN A 13 5.56 16.78 7.30
N ALA A 14 5.04 17.44 8.33
CA ALA A 14 5.08 16.94 9.70
C ALA A 14 4.33 15.61 9.87
N ASN A 15 3.26 15.39 9.09
CA ASN A 15 2.42 14.19 9.16
C ASN A 15 2.71 13.16 8.05
N ARG A 16 3.66 13.44 7.15
CA ARG A 16 4.10 12.51 6.10
C ARG A 16 4.55 11.12 6.63
N PRO A 17 5.20 10.99 7.81
CA PRO A 17 5.51 9.67 8.38
C PRO A 17 4.26 8.81 8.62
N THR A 18 3.12 9.42 8.98
CA THR A 18 1.85 8.70 9.14
C THR A 18 1.36 8.15 7.81
N LEU A 19 1.41 8.95 6.73
CA LEU A 19 1.05 8.47 5.39
C LEU A 19 1.87 7.25 4.98
N ALA A 20 3.17 7.22 5.28
CA ALA A 20 4.05 6.11 4.94
C ALA A 20 3.63 4.76 5.57
N LEU A 21 2.76 4.76 6.58
CA LEU A 21 2.23 3.54 7.19
C LEU A 21 1.28 2.77 6.25
N PHE A 22 0.73 3.40 5.20
CA PHE A 22 -0.15 2.73 4.23
C PHE A 22 0.49 1.47 3.62
N ALA A 23 1.81 1.50 3.43
CA ALA A 23 2.62 0.42 2.88
C ALA A 23 2.64 -0.83 3.78
N LYS A 24 2.29 -0.68 5.07
CA LYS A 24 2.22 -1.77 6.04
C LYS A 24 0.81 -2.32 6.21
N CYS A 25 -0.20 -1.63 5.69
CA CYS A 25 -1.58 -2.06 5.81
C CYS A 25 -1.85 -3.31 4.96
N SER A 26 -2.62 -4.24 5.50
CA SER A 26 -3.05 -5.48 4.84
C SER A 26 -4.55 -5.48 4.53
N THR A 27 -5.29 -4.50 5.05
CA THR A 27 -6.74 -4.39 4.87
C THR A 27 -7.18 -2.96 4.53
N LYS A 28 -8.39 -2.83 4.00
CA LYS A 28 -9.01 -1.52 3.74
C LYS A 28 -9.27 -0.73 5.04
N ASP A 29 -9.61 -1.43 6.12
CA ASP A 29 -9.89 -0.78 7.40
C ASP A 29 -8.63 -0.18 8.02
N GLU A 30 -7.50 -0.91 7.97
CA GLU A 30 -6.19 -0.39 8.38
C GLU A 30 -5.78 0.83 7.57
N LEU A 31 -6.02 0.81 6.26
CA LEU A 31 -5.81 1.95 5.36
C LEU A 31 -6.61 3.16 5.84
N HIS A 32 -7.92 3.00 6.07
CA HIS A 32 -8.74 4.11 6.56
C HIS A 32 -8.28 4.64 7.93
N VAL A 33 -7.78 3.79 8.82
CA VAL A 33 -7.22 4.23 10.10
C VAL A 33 -6.00 5.13 9.88
N VAL A 34 -5.09 4.73 8.98
CA VAL A 34 -3.91 5.54 8.61
C VAL A 34 -4.31 6.87 7.98
N ARG A 35 -5.30 6.87 7.07
CA ARG A 35 -5.86 8.10 6.47
C ARG A 35 -6.32 9.07 7.54
N ASP A 36 -7.17 8.59 8.44
CA ASP A 36 -7.83 9.44 9.42
C ASP A 36 -6.84 9.92 10.49
N ALA A 37 -5.82 9.11 10.81
CA ALA A 37 -4.69 9.55 11.61
C ALA A 37 -3.89 10.67 10.94
N PHE A 38 -3.66 10.57 9.63
CA PHE A 38 -3.00 11.61 8.87
C PHE A 38 -3.84 12.91 8.85
N PHE A 39 -5.14 12.80 8.57
CA PHE A 39 -6.06 13.94 8.58
C PHE A 39 -6.16 14.59 9.96
N LEU A 40 -6.30 13.80 11.01
CA LEU A 40 -6.32 14.30 12.39
C LEU A 40 -5.02 15.05 12.73
N GLY A 41 -3.87 14.50 12.33
CA GLY A 41 -2.57 15.13 12.53
C GLY A 41 -2.43 16.46 11.78
N MET A 42 -2.91 16.55 10.55
CA MET A 42 -2.94 17.82 9.80
C MET A 42 -3.90 18.83 10.44
N ALA A 43 -5.11 18.39 10.78
CA ALA A 43 -6.15 19.25 11.34
C ALA A 43 -5.76 19.80 12.72
N SER A 44 -4.97 19.05 13.51
CA SER A 44 -4.42 19.55 14.79
C SER A 44 -3.55 20.80 14.66
N GLN A 45 -2.97 21.03 13.47
CA GLN A 45 -2.10 22.18 13.18
C GLN A 45 -2.80 23.29 12.40
N LEU A 46 -3.80 22.94 11.59
CA LEU A 46 -4.46 23.86 10.66
C LEU A 46 -5.85 24.31 11.12
N CYS A 47 -6.54 23.49 11.90
CA CYS A 47 -7.94 23.64 12.30
C CYS A 47 -8.06 23.53 13.83
N THR A 48 -7.32 24.36 14.56
CA THR A 48 -7.12 24.22 16.01
C THR A 48 -8.41 24.31 16.81
N SER A 49 -9.36 25.15 16.41
CA SER A 49 -10.67 25.27 17.07
C SER A 49 -11.48 23.98 17.02
N GLU A 50 -11.62 23.41 15.83
CA GLU A 50 -12.36 22.18 15.58
C GLU A 50 -11.64 20.99 16.21
N TYR A 51 -10.31 20.98 16.16
CA TYR A 51 -9.51 19.94 16.78
C TYR A 51 -9.67 19.94 18.30
N GLU A 52 -9.65 21.12 18.94
CA GLU A 52 -9.86 21.22 20.38
C GLU A 52 -11.27 20.78 20.79
N ALA A 53 -12.30 21.11 20.01
CA ALA A 53 -13.66 20.62 20.25
C ALA A 53 -13.72 19.08 20.21
N LEU A 54 -13.11 18.48 19.18
CA LEU A 54 -12.96 17.03 19.09
C LEU A 54 -12.18 16.47 20.28
N ARG A 55 -11.01 17.04 20.60
CA ARG A 55 -10.16 16.60 21.69
C ARG A 55 -10.89 16.60 23.03
N THR A 56 -11.62 17.67 23.35
CA THR A 56 -12.43 17.76 24.58
C THR A 56 -13.54 16.72 24.59
N SER A 57 -14.18 16.46 23.44
CA SER A 57 -15.26 15.46 23.35
C SER A 57 -14.78 14.00 23.43
N ILE A 58 -13.52 13.72 23.11
CA ILE A 58 -12.93 12.38 23.26
C ILE A 58 -12.40 12.20 24.69
N ILE A 59 -11.90 13.27 25.31
CA ILE A 59 -11.44 13.28 26.71
C ILE A 59 -12.64 13.51 27.64
N ILE A 60 -13.57 12.55 27.69
CA ILE A 60 -14.68 12.55 28.65
C ILE A 60 -14.23 11.97 30.00
N ASP A 61 -13.19 11.12 30.00
CA ASP A 61 -12.61 10.51 31.19
C ASP A 61 -11.06 10.59 31.17
N PRO A 62 -10.40 11.21 32.16
CA PRO A 62 -8.94 11.25 32.28
C PRO A 62 -8.26 9.86 32.23
N SER A 63 -8.98 8.80 32.60
CA SER A 63 -8.48 7.42 32.54
C SER A 63 -8.42 6.86 31.11
N ALA A 64 -9.36 7.26 30.24
CA ALA A 64 -9.39 6.89 28.82
C ALA A 64 -8.25 7.57 28.03
N PHE A 65 -7.91 8.81 28.38
CA PHE A 65 -6.79 9.53 27.77
C PHE A 65 -5.44 8.86 28.06
N ASN A 66 -5.21 8.36 29.28
CA ASN A 66 -3.99 7.61 29.60
C ASN A 66 -3.90 6.29 28.83
N SER A 67 -5.02 5.63 28.56
CA SER A 67 -5.08 4.43 27.71
C SER A 67 -4.79 4.73 26.25
N ILE A 68 -5.31 5.84 25.71
CA ILE A 68 -5.02 6.29 24.34
C ILE A 68 -3.54 6.73 24.25
N ALA A 69 -3.08 7.64 25.12
CA ALA A 69 -1.72 8.17 25.09
C ALA A 69 -0.63 7.11 25.30
N SER A 70 -0.87 6.09 26.14
CA SER A 70 0.07 4.97 26.33
C SER A 70 0.10 4.00 25.14
N SER A 71 -0.96 3.95 24.33
CA SER A 71 -1.09 3.07 23.17
C SER A 71 -0.86 3.77 21.82
N LEU A 72 -0.71 5.11 21.79
CA LEU A 72 -0.38 5.86 20.56
C LEU A 72 0.89 5.38 19.85
N ASN A 73 1.79 4.70 20.58
CA ASN A 73 3.01 4.11 20.02
C ASN A 73 2.82 2.68 19.47
N THR A 74 1.59 2.14 19.51
CA THR A 74 1.23 0.83 18.96
C THR A 74 0.12 0.97 17.92
N ALA A 75 0.10 0.08 16.92
CA ALA A 75 -0.93 0.08 15.88
C ALA A 75 -2.36 0.01 16.45
N SER A 76 -2.55 -0.78 17.51
CA SER A 76 -3.83 -0.95 18.21
C SER A 76 -4.32 0.32 18.95
N GLY A 77 -3.42 1.16 19.45
CA GLY A 77 -3.80 2.40 20.11
C GLY A 77 -4.17 3.49 19.13
N LEU A 78 -3.50 3.53 17.97
CA LEU A 78 -3.88 4.40 16.86
C LEU A 78 -5.31 4.09 16.39
N GLU A 79 -5.61 2.81 16.16
CA GLU A 79 -6.95 2.35 15.75
C GLU A 79 -8.03 2.71 16.79
N SER A 80 -7.74 2.52 18.09
CA SER A 80 -8.66 2.85 19.17
C SER A 80 -8.95 4.36 19.23
N MET A 81 -7.92 5.20 19.07
CA MET A 81 -8.08 6.66 19.04
C MET A 81 -8.94 7.09 17.84
N ILE A 82 -8.65 6.57 16.65
CA ILE A 82 -9.39 6.95 15.43
C ILE A 82 -10.84 6.48 15.51
N THR A 83 -11.08 5.30 16.08
CA THR A 83 -12.45 4.81 16.33
C THR A 83 -13.21 5.74 17.27
N ALA A 84 -12.59 6.16 18.38
CA ALA A 84 -13.19 7.12 19.30
C ALA A 84 -13.43 8.49 18.64
N ALA A 85 -12.47 8.96 17.83
CA ALA A 85 -12.60 10.22 17.11
C ALA A 85 -13.77 10.19 16.13
N ARG A 86 -13.87 9.16 15.29
CA ARG A 86 -14.98 8.98 14.33
C ARG A 86 -16.36 8.91 14.98
N ALA A 87 -16.44 8.45 16.23
CA ALA A 87 -17.68 8.36 16.98
C ALA A 87 -18.13 9.71 17.58
N SER A 88 -17.25 10.71 17.63
CA SER A 88 -17.57 12.05 18.12
C SER A 88 -18.37 12.85 17.11
N GLU A 89 -19.33 13.64 17.60
CA GLU A 89 -20.09 14.62 16.80
C GLU A 89 -19.21 15.72 16.18
N HIS A 90 -17.99 15.92 16.70
CA HIS A 90 -17.04 16.91 16.21
C HIS A 90 -16.10 16.39 15.11
N TRP A 91 -16.18 15.11 14.76
CA TRP A 91 -15.35 14.55 13.69
C TRP A 91 -15.62 15.20 12.33
N GLN A 92 -16.89 15.19 11.89
CA GLN A 92 -17.24 15.71 10.58
C GLN A 92 -16.92 17.20 10.42
N PRO A 93 -17.26 18.09 11.39
CA PRO A 93 -16.85 19.50 11.33
C PRO A 93 -15.33 19.70 11.20
N LEU A 94 -14.52 18.89 11.90
CA LEU A 94 -13.06 18.95 11.80
C LEU A 94 -12.57 18.59 10.38
N ILE A 95 -13.11 17.51 9.84
CA ILE A 95 -12.76 17.04 8.50
C ILE A 95 -13.18 18.06 7.43
N ASP A 96 -14.35 18.68 7.56
CA ASP A 96 -14.81 19.71 6.64
C ASP A 96 -13.91 20.96 6.69
N ALA A 97 -13.47 21.36 7.88
CA ALA A 97 -12.52 22.47 8.06
C ALA A 97 -11.14 22.16 7.43
N LEU A 98 -10.65 20.93 7.57
CA LEU A 98 -9.41 20.48 6.93
C LEU A 98 -9.52 20.54 5.40
N HIS A 99 -10.61 20.01 4.82
CA HIS A 99 -10.83 20.04 3.37
C HIS A 99 -10.97 21.47 2.83
N THR A 100 -11.62 22.36 3.59
CA THR A 100 -11.67 23.79 3.26
C THR A 100 -10.26 24.40 3.23
N SER A 101 -9.43 24.03 4.20
CA SER A 101 -8.04 24.50 4.29
C SER A 101 -7.17 23.97 3.15
N ALA A 102 -7.37 22.70 2.75
CA ALA A 102 -6.71 22.08 1.61
C ALA A 102 -7.12 22.73 0.28
N ALA A 103 -8.42 22.92 0.06
CA ALA A 103 -8.97 23.55 -1.14
C ALA A 103 -8.44 24.98 -1.31
N ALA A 104 -8.29 25.73 -0.21
CA ALA A 104 -7.77 27.10 -0.24
C ALA A 104 -6.31 27.20 -0.75
N VAL A 105 -5.53 26.13 -0.67
CA VAL A 105 -4.16 26.05 -1.22
C VAL A 105 -4.09 25.19 -2.48
N GLY A 106 -5.23 24.77 -3.04
CA GLY A 106 -5.31 23.92 -4.23
C GLY A 106 -4.86 22.48 -4.00
N SER A 107 -4.87 21.97 -2.76
CA SER A 107 -4.52 20.59 -2.45
C SER A 107 -5.74 19.67 -2.53
N ASP A 108 -5.57 18.53 -3.21
CA ASP A 108 -6.55 17.44 -3.27
C ASP A 108 -6.12 16.30 -2.34
N LEU A 109 -6.47 16.41 -1.06
CA LEU A 109 -6.13 15.39 -0.05
C LEU A 109 -6.80 14.04 -0.32
N ASP A 110 -8.04 14.07 -0.80
CA ASP A 110 -8.79 12.86 -1.13
C ASP A 110 -8.16 12.15 -2.33
N GLY A 111 -7.82 12.87 -3.39
CA GLY A 111 -7.13 12.30 -4.55
C GLY A 111 -5.77 11.69 -4.20
N ILE A 112 -4.99 12.36 -3.35
CA ILE A 112 -3.72 11.82 -2.84
C ILE A 112 -3.97 10.49 -2.10
N TRP A 113 -4.94 10.47 -1.18
CA TRP A 113 -5.24 9.27 -0.42
C TRP A 113 -5.78 8.13 -1.29
N MET A 114 -6.74 8.42 -2.17
CA MET A 114 -7.32 7.43 -3.08
C MET A 114 -6.26 6.77 -3.97
N THR A 115 -5.25 7.53 -4.39
CA THR A 115 -4.12 6.99 -5.17
C THR A 115 -3.35 5.95 -4.36
N LEU A 116 -3.03 6.25 -3.10
CA LEU A 116 -2.32 5.35 -2.19
C LEU A 116 -3.16 4.11 -1.84
N GLU A 117 -4.44 4.30 -1.51
CA GLU A 117 -5.37 3.22 -1.18
C GLU A 117 -5.56 2.27 -2.36
N THR A 118 -5.79 2.81 -3.56
CA THR A 118 -5.98 2.02 -4.77
C THR A 118 -4.71 1.24 -5.11
N GLY A 119 -3.56 1.89 -5.09
CA GLY A 119 -2.27 1.24 -5.36
C GLY A 119 -1.99 0.10 -4.37
N ARG A 120 -2.27 0.32 -3.08
CA ARG A 120 -2.08 -0.71 -2.05
C ARG A 120 -3.03 -1.90 -2.23
N LEU A 121 -4.32 -1.65 -2.47
CA LEU A 121 -5.31 -2.71 -2.62
C LEU A 121 -5.08 -3.53 -3.91
N GLU A 122 -4.68 -2.87 -5.01
CA GLU A 122 -4.29 -3.55 -6.25
C GLU A 122 -3.09 -4.48 -6.01
N TRP A 123 -2.05 -3.98 -5.33
CA TRP A 123 -0.87 -4.78 -4.99
C TRP A 123 -1.19 -5.97 -4.08
N LEU A 124 -1.96 -5.76 -3.01
CA LEU A 124 -2.38 -6.84 -2.11
C LEU A 124 -3.23 -7.89 -2.84
N GLY A 125 -4.12 -7.45 -3.75
CA GLY A 125 -4.91 -8.35 -4.59
C GLY A 125 -4.03 -9.25 -5.45
N ALA A 126 -3.02 -8.68 -6.11
CA ALA A 126 -2.09 -9.41 -6.96
C ALA A 126 -1.14 -10.34 -6.17
N LEU A 127 -0.72 -9.96 -4.96
CA LEU A 127 0.04 -10.84 -4.08
C LEU A 127 -0.78 -12.04 -3.61
N ASN A 128 -2.05 -11.81 -3.23
CA ASN A 128 -2.93 -12.86 -2.75
C ASN A 128 -3.24 -13.89 -3.84
N SER A 129 -3.45 -13.46 -5.08
CA SER A 129 -3.71 -14.38 -6.21
C SER A 129 -2.48 -15.22 -6.57
N ALA A 130 -1.27 -14.68 -6.44
CA ALA A 130 -0.02 -15.38 -6.72
C ALA A 130 0.56 -16.13 -5.50
N HIS A 131 -0.07 -16.04 -4.32
CA HIS A 131 0.49 -16.53 -3.06
C HIS A 131 0.77 -18.04 -3.08
N GLN A 132 -0.20 -18.84 -3.53
CA GLN A 132 -0.04 -20.31 -3.57
C GLN A 132 1.14 -20.72 -4.46
N LEU A 133 1.31 -20.07 -5.62
CA LEU A 133 2.42 -20.34 -6.52
C LEU A 133 3.76 -19.95 -5.88
N LYS A 134 3.83 -18.80 -5.20
CA LYS A 134 5.02 -18.38 -4.45
C LYS A 134 5.44 -19.41 -3.42
N VAL A 135 4.49 -19.92 -2.62
CA VAL A 135 4.76 -20.94 -1.60
C VAL A 135 5.33 -22.21 -2.25
N LEU A 136 4.67 -22.71 -3.30
CA LEU A 136 5.14 -23.89 -4.03
C LEU A 136 6.56 -23.74 -4.57
N LEU A 137 6.88 -22.58 -5.17
CA LEU A 137 8.20 -22.29 -5.73
C LEU A 137 9.27 -22.20 -4.63
N LYS A 138 9.00 -21.45 -3.55
CA LYS A 138 9.93 -21.35 -2.41
C LYS A 138 10.18 -22.69 -1.73
N ASP A 139 9.15 -23.52 -1.59
CA ASP A 139 9.29 -24.84 -0.99
C ASP A 139 10.14 -25.75 -1.89
N ALA A 140 9.91 -25.73 -3.20
CA ALA A 140 10.74 -26.46 -4.17
C ALA A 140 12.22 -26.06 -4.08
N LEU A 141 12.52 -24.75 -4.09
CA LEU A 141 13.88 -24.23 -3.96
C LEU A 141 14.56 -24.66 -2.65
N LYS A 142 13.83 -24.65 -1.52
CA LYS A 142 14.39 -25.08 -0.23
C LYS A 142 14.68 -26.58 -0.18
N THR A 143 13.87 -27.39 -0.86
CA THR A 143 14.05 -28.85 -0.87
C THR A 143 15.13 -29.31 -1.83
N ASP A 144 15.48 -28.49 -2.83
CA ASP A 144 16.52 -28.80 -3.79
C ASP A 144 17.91 -28.46 -3.24
N ALA A 145 18.66 -29.48 -2.83
CA ALA A 145 20.03 -29.33 -2.33
C ALA A 145 21.02 -28.85 -3.42
N SER A 146 20.63 -28.88 -4.69
CA SER A 146 21.39 -28.37 -5.83
C SER A 146 20.88 -27.04 -6.37
N SER A 147 19.94 -26.39 -5.68
CA SER A 147 19.41 -25.09 -6.09
C SER A 147 20.53 -24.06 -6.27
N THR A 148 20.45 -23.29 -7.35
CA THR A 148 21.38 -22.22 -7.68
C THR A 148 20.68 -20.85 -7.64
N ASP A 149 21.46 -19.78 -7.66
CA ASP A 149 20.92 -18.41 -7.79
C ASP A 149 20.08 -18.23 -9.07
N LYS A 150 20.37 -19.01 -10.12
CA LYS A 150 19.57 -19.00 -11.35
C LYS A 150 18.15 -19.54 -11.09
N ASP A 151 18.02 -20.58 -10.28
CA ASP A 151 16.71 -21.17 -9.99
C ASP A 151 15.83 -20.22 -9.17
N ASP A 152 16.43 -19.41 -8.29
CA ASP A 152 15.70 -18.34 -7.58
C ASP A 152 15.21 -17.26 -8.53
N VAL A 153 16.05 -16.83 -9.49
CA VAL A 153 15.65 -15.88 -10.54
C VAL A 153 14.50 -16.42 -11.37
N ASP A 154 14.61 -17.67 -11.85
CA ASP A 154 13.59 -18.31 -12.68
C ASP A 154 12.26 -18.47 -11.92
N ALA A 155 12.32 -18.92 -10.67
CA ALA A 155 11.16 -19.01 -9.79
C ALA A 155 10.50 -17.65 -9.57
N LYS A 156 11.31 -16.62 -9.31
CA LYS A 156 10.82 -15.26 -9.15
C LYS A 156 10.17 -14.72 -10.42
N MET A 157 10.73 -15.01 -11.60
CA MET A 157 10.10 -14.66 -12.88
C MET A 157 8.73 -15.32 -13.04
N VAL A 158 8.62 -16.62 -12.74
CA VAL A 158 7.33 -17.35 -12.79
C VAL A 158 6.29 -16.73 -11.85
N TRP A 159 6.71 -16.38 -10.64
CA TRP A 159 5.85 -15.70 -9.67
C TRP A 159 5.43 -14.30 -10.14
N MET A 160 6.34 -13.50 -10.69
CA MET A 160 6.04 -12.17 -11.23
C MET A 160 5.07 -12.22 -12.40
N TYR A 161 5.20 -13.22 -13.28
CA TYR A 161 4.21 -13.45 -14.33
C TYR A 161 2.82 -13.72 -13.73
N ALA A 162 2.72 -14.53 -12.68
CA ALA A 162 1.43 -14.80 -12.02
C ALA A 162 0.83 -13.54 -11.34
N ILE A 163 1.67 -12.68 -10.78
CA ILE A 163 1.24 -11.35 -10.29
C ILE A 163 0.65 -10.55 -11.46
N ALA A 164 1.36 -10.49 -12.59
CA ALA A 164 0.95 -9.70 -13.75
C ALA A 164 -0.43 -10.11 -14.31
N LEU A 165 -0.79 -11.40 -14.24
CA LEU A 165 -2.12 -11.88 -14.63
C LEU A 165 -3.27 -11.27 -13.82
N SER A 166 -2.98 -10.76 -12.62
CA SER A 166 -3.96 -10.16 -11.72
C SER A 166 -4.04 -8.64 -11.84
N ILE A 167 -3.21 -8.05 -12.70
CA ILE A 167 -3.10 -6.61 -12.92
C ILE A 167 -3.67 -6.31 -14.32
N PRO A 168 -4.88 -5.73 -14.43
CA PRO A 168 -5.55 -5.54 -15.73
C PRO A 168 -4.70 -4.79 -16.77
N GLN A 169 -3.92 -3.81 -16.33
CA GLN A 169 -3.06 -2.98 -17.17
C GLN A 169 -1.91 -3.77 -17.80
N LEU A 170 -1.54 -4.93 -17.24
CA LEU A 170 -0.47 -5.80 -17.73
C LEU A 170 -0.99 -6.96 -18.59
N SER A 171 -2.27 -6.98 -18.94
CA SER A 171 -2.89 -8.09 -19.69
C SER A 171 -2.27 -8.33 -21.07
N GLU A 172 -2.01 -7.27 -21.84
CA GLU A 172 -1.37 -7.34 -23.15
C GLU A 172 0.07 -7.83 -23.03
N VAL A 173 0.85 -7.23 -22.12
CA VAL A 173 2.25 -7.59 -21.89
C VAL A 173 2.38 -9.04 -21.40
N SER A 174 1.48 -9.49 -20.53
CA SER A 174 1.43 -10.88 -20.06
C SER A 174 1.12 -11.85 -21.20
N GLN A 175 0.23 -11.46 -22.13
CA GLN A 175 -0.08 -12.28 -23.30
C GLN A 175 1.11 -12.38 -24.26
N VAL A 176 1.84 -11.28 -24.49
CA VAL A 176 3.08 -11.30 -25.28
C VAL A 176 4.11 -12.23 -24.64
N TRP A 177 4.35 -12.12 -23.32
CA TRP A 177 5.29 -13.01 -22.64
C TRP A 177 4.88 -14.49 -22.75
N ARG A 178 3.60 -14.78 -22.56
CA ARG A 178 3.04 -16.14 -22.70
C ARG A 178 3.35 -16.74 -24.08
N GLU A 179 3.21 -15.95 -25.15
CA GLU A 179 3.52 -16.38 -26.52
C GLU A 179 5.02 -16.64 -26.70
N VAL A 180 5.87 -15.75 -26.19
CA VAL A 180 7.34 -15.88 -26.24
C VAL A 180 7.84 -17.15 -25.54
N VAL A 181 7.20 -17.55 -24.45
CA VAL A 181 7.56 -18.77 -23.70
C VAL A 181 6.74 -19.99 -24.10
N ASN A 182 5.92 -19.89 -25.16
CA ASN A 182 5.06 -20.97 -25.68
C ASN A 182 4.15 -21.61 -24.62
N MET A 183 3.59 -20.80 -23.71
CA MET A 183 2.76 -21.31 -22.63
C MET A 183 1.34 -21.62 -23.12
N GLU A 184 0.98 -22.90 -23.04
CA GLU A 184 -0.34 -23.40 -23.45
C GLU A 184 -1.46 -22.84 -22.56
N ASP A 185 -1.31 -22.97 -21.24
CA ASP A 185 -2.28 -22.51 -20.25
C ASP A 185 -1.74 -21.30 -19.49
N LYS A 186 -2.33 -20.13 -19.77
CA LYS A 186 -1.92 -18.86 -19.16
C LYS A 186 -1.98 -18.88 -17.63
N MET A 187 -2.87 -19.68 -17.04
CA MET A 187 -3.09 -19.73 -15.59
C MET A 187 -2.19 -20.76 -14.89
N ASN A 188 -1.45 -21.56 -15.67
CA ASN A 188 -0.60 -22.62 -15.14
C ASN A 188 0.80 -22.55 -15.76
N PRO A 189 1.62 -21.56 -15.37
CA PRO A 189 2.92 -21.29 -15.99
C PRO A 189 3.95 -22.41 -15.81
N LEU A 190 3.72 -23.34 -14.87
CA LEU A 190 4.58 -24.49 -14.63
C LEU A 190 4.27 -25.69 -15.55
N LYS A 191 3.09 -25.70 -16.17
CA LYS A 191 2.70 -26.78 -17.09
C LYS A 191 3.53 -26.69 -18.37
N ASN A 192 4.28 -27.75 -18.67
CA ASN A 192 5.22 -27.81 -19.79
C ASN A 192 6.31 -26.72 -19.72
N TYR A 193 6.70 -26.32 -18.50
CA TYR A 193 7.74 -25.31 -18.28
C TYR A 193 9.05 -25.67 -19.01
N ASN A 194 9.61 -24.70 -19.72
CA ASN A 194 10.88 -24.82 -20.42
C ASN A 194 11.82 -23.70 -19.97
N VAL A 195 12.80 -24.05 -19.15
CA VAL A 195 13.77 -23.12 -18.56
C VAL A 195 14.51 -22.28 -19.60
N GLU A 196 14.78 -22.82 -20.79
CA GLU A 196 15.52 -22.09 -21.83
C GLU A 196 14.70 -20.94 -22.46
N LEU A 197 13.38 -20.96 -22.31
CA LEU A 197 12.51 -19.90 -22.79
C LEU A 197 12.33 -18.78 -21.76
N TRP A 198 12.51 -19.06 -20.48
CA TRP A 198 12.37 -18.11 -19.38
C TRP A 198 13.70 -17.39 -19.12
N ASP A 199 13.96 -16.37 -19.94
CA ASP A 199 15.20 -15.57 -19.86
C ASP A 199 14.87 -14.10 -19.59
N CYS A 200 15.33 -13.57 -18.45
CA CYS A 200 15.09 -12.19 -18.03
C CYS A 200 15.72 -11.14 -18.96
N ARG A 201 16.63 -11.54 -19.85
CA ARG A 201 17.30 -10.65 -20.81
C ARG A 201 16.46 -10.39 -22.06
N LYS A 202 15.33 -11.08 -22.23
CA LYS A 202 14.40 -10.86 -23.33
C LYS A 202 13.71 -9.51 -23.20
N ASN A 203 13.57 -8.79 -24.30
CA ASN A 203 12.96 -7.44 -24.29
C ASN A 203 11.50 -7.48 -23.83
N GLU A 204 10.79 -8.57 -24.13
CA GLU A 204 9.40 -8.80 -23.77
C GLU A 204 9.25 -9.00 -22.26
N TRP A 205 10.28 -9.53 -21.58
CA TRP A 205 10.30 -9.63 -20.13
C TRP A 205 10.38 -8.25 -19.47
N ALA A 206 11.20 -7.35 -20.03
CA ALA A 206 11.45 -6.04 -19.43
C ALA A 206 10.17 -5.22 -19.22
N GLN A 207 9.20 -5.30 -20.14
CA GLN A 207 7.92 -4.62 -19.98
C GLN A 207 7.09 -5.21 -18.83
N LEU A 208 7.11 -6.53 -18.66
CA LEU A 208 6.39 -7.21 -17.58
C LEU A 208 7.04 -6.87 -16.23
N ASP A 209 8.36 -6.96 -16.16
CA ASP A 209 9.16 -6.64 -14.98
C ASP A 209 8.91 -5.20 -14.50
N LEU A 210 9.03 -4.23 -15.41
CA LEU A 210 8.77 -2.81 -15.10
C LEU A 210 7.33 -2.59 -14.65
N GLY A 211 6.36 -3.21 -15.32
CA GLY A 211 4.95 -3.06 -14.96
C GLY A 211 4.63 -3.61 -13.57
N VAL A 212 5.16 -4.79 -13.23
CA VAL A 212 5.00 -5.39 -11.89
C VAL A 212 5.73 -4.55 -10.83
N GLN A 213 6.92 -4.04 -11.12
CA GLN A 213 7.67 -3.16 -10.24
C GLN A 213 6.92 -1.85 -9.97
N GLU A 214 6.34 -1.23 -10.99
CA GLU A 214 5.54 -0.01 -10.84
C GLU A 214 4.31 -0.24 -9.93
N VAL A 215 3.64 -1.39 -10.07
CA VAL A 215 2.50 -1.73 -9.21
C VAL A 215 2.96 -1.97 -7.77
N ALA A 216 4.09 -2.65 -7.57
CA ALA A 216 4.67 -2.85 -6.25
C ALA A 216 5.01 -1.51 -5.57
N GLU A 217 5.62 -0.58 -6.31
CA GLU A 217 5.98 0.76 -5.82
C GLU A 217 4.74 1.59 -5.48
N ARG A 218 3.70 1.58 -6.33
CA ARG A 218 2.40 2.19 -6.02
C ARG A 218 1.75 1.59 -4.78
N GLY A 219 1.97 0.29 -4.53
CA GLY A 219 1.57 -0.41 -3.32
C GLY A 219 2.46 -0.19 -2.09
N GLY A 220 3.49 0.65 -2.19
CA GLY A 220 4.43 0.96 -1.11
C GLY A 220 5.42 -0.18 -0.80
N SER A 221 5.73 -1.02 -1.78
CA SER A 221 6.59 -2.19 -1.63
C SER A 221 7.62 -2.27 -2.77
N SER A 222 8.42 -3.33 -2.76
CA SER A 222 9.24 -3.73 -3.89
C SER A 222 8.99 -5.22 -4.19
N VAL A 223 9.23 -5.62 -5.44
CA VAL A 223 9.09 -7.04 -5.84
C VAL A 223 10.04 -7.92 -5.02
N ASN A 224 11.24 -7.42 -4.69
CA ASN A 224 12.21 -8.14 -3.86
C ASN A 224 11.72 -8.32 -2.42
N ASP A 225 11.22 -7.26 -1.79
CA ASP A 225 10.71 -7.36 -0.41
C ASP A 225 9.53 -8.32 -0.35
N ALA A 226 8.62 -8.22 -1.33
CA ALA A 226 7.48 -9.11 -1.42
C ALA A 226 7.87 -10.54 -1.78
N TRP A 227 8.91 -10.79 -2.57
CA TRP A 227 9.45 -12.14 -2.80
C TRP A 227 10.01 -12.69 -1.50
N ASN A 228 10.80 -11.91 -0.76
CA ASN A 228 11.55 -12.37 0.41
C ASN A 228 10.70 -12.57 1.68
N ALA A 229 9.59 -11.82 1.82
CA ALA A 229 8.58 -12.05 2.87
C ALA A 229 8.07 -13.50 2.90
#